data_AF-A0A1C3EDA5-F1
#
_entry.id   AF-A0A1C3EDA5-F1
#
_cell.length_a   1.000
_cell.length_b   1.000
_cell.length_c   1.000
_cell.angle_alpha   90.00
_cell.angle_beta   90.00
_cell.angle_gamma   90.00
#
_symmetry.space_group_name_H-M   'P 1'
#
loop_
_entity.id
_entity.type
_entity.pdbx_description
1 polymer ?
#
loop_
_entity_poly.entity_id
_entity_poly.type
_entity_poly.pdbx_seq_one_letter_code
_entity_poly.pdbx_strand_id
1 'polypeptide(L)'
;MNGYALWSILLLIFGLTTLIAEVFIPSGGALAVITVLAIVGSLIFSAMAWLWAAPLVFAAHFALVLVLVPLCLLGALEILPRTRAGKRMILQGPDGDRLKAPQASTDEKLASLVGRQGLARTALSPGGSVMIDEVRYSAISGESLIDPGSPIIVTGLRGSTLIVSPVAKGLVTSQVPPGSTVPSLPPETEQKTSLREAQVLPVTESGSSTTREAQSPSPETYASAPPASPVLTSPALPSPIVELDPFAQLADDPEKIATDNTKAV
;
A
#
# COMPACT_ATOMS: atom_id res chain seq x y z
N MET A 1 -31.05 28.81 -12.26
CA MET A 1 -29.85 28.38 -11.52
C MET A 1 -28.69 28.36 -12.50
N ASN A 2 -27.51 28.86 -12.12
CA ASN A 2 -26.34 28.83 -13.00
C ASN A 2 -25.96 27.36 -13.25
N GLY A 3 -25.88 26.91 -14.50
CA GLY A 3 -25.55 25.51 -14.81
C GLY A 3 -24.25 25.06 -14.14
N TYR A 4 -23.27 25.96 -14.10
CA TYR A 4 -21.98 25.73 -13.43
C TYR A 4 -22.09 25.40 -11.94
N ALA A 5 -23.04 26.02 -11.23
CA ALA A 5 -23.29 25.77 -9.81
C ALA A 5 -23.88 24.38 -9.53
N LEU A 6 -24.68 23.84 -10.46
CA LEU A 6 -25.20 22.48 -10.33
C LEU A 6 -24.08 21.46 -10.59
N TRP A 7 -23.30 21.66 -11.66
CA TRP A 7 -22.18 20.79 -12.00
C TRP A 7 -21.10 20.77 -10.91
N SER A 8 -20.79 21.90 -10.26
CA SER A 8 -19.80 21.91 -9.17
C SER A 8 -20.23 21.04 -7.98
N ILE A 9 -21.51 21.09 -7.60
CA ILE A 9 -22.06 20.26 -6.51
C ILE A 9 -22.09 18.78 -6.90
N LEU A 10 -22.55 18.46 -8.11
CA LEU A 10 -22.59 17.07 -8.60
C LEU A 10 -21.19 16.45 -8.68
N LEU A 11 -20.20 17.19 -9.18
CA LEU A 11 -18.81 16.74 -9.25
C LEU A 11 -18.19 16.56 -7.85
N LEU A 12 -18.55 17.39 -6.87
CA LEU A 12 -18.10 17.21 -5.49
C LEU A 12 -18.68 15.93 -4.87
N ILE A 13 -20.00 15.72 -5.01
CA ILE A 13 -20.66 14.51 -4.48
C ILE A 13 -20.11 13.25 -5.15
N PHE A 14 -19.93 13.29 -6.47
CA PHE A 14 -19.32 12.19 -7.23
C PHE A 14 -17.89 11.92 -6.77
N GLY A 15 -17.02 12.94 -6.72
CA GLY A 15 -15.64 12.80 -6.26
C GLY A 15 -15.55 12.27 -4.82
N LEU A 16 -16.39 12.74 -3.90
CA LEU A 16 -16.42 12.27 -2.52
C LEU A 16 -16.90 10.82 -2.41
N THR A 17 -17.87 10.42 -3.24
CA THR A 17 -18.34 9.03 -3.33
C THR A 17 -17.25 8.11 -3.91
N THR A 18 -16.53 8.57 -4.93
CA THR A 18 -15.40 7.86 -5.53
C THR A 18 -14.20 7.75 -4.58
N LEU A 19 -13.94 8.77 -3.75
CA LEU A 19 -12.92 8.73 -2.69
C LEU A 19 -13.21 7.62 -1.69
N ILE A 20 -14.46 7.54 -1.22
CA ILE A 20 -14.92 6.50 -0.29
C ILE A 20 -14.84 5.11 -0.97
N ALA A 21 -15.18 5.02 -2.26
CA ALA A 21 -15.07 3.77 -3.02
C ALA A 21 -13.63 3.27 -3.16
N GLU A 22 -12.65 4.14 -3.42
CA GLU A 22 -11.21 3.77 -3.47
C GLU A 22 -10.73 3.16 -2.14
N VAL A 23 -11.16 3.71 -1.01
CA VAL A 23 -10.74 3.20 0.30
C VAL A 23 -11.29 1.80 0.58
N PHE A 24 -12.51 1.48 0.10
CA PHE A 24 -13.09 0.13 0.24
C PHE A 24 -12.68 -0.86 -0.86
N ILE A 25 -12.37 -0.35 -2.05
CA ILE A 25 -11.94 -1.11 -3.23
C ILE A 25 -10.59 -0.51 -3.65
N PRO A 26 -9.47 -0.93 -3.01
CA PRO A 26 -8.15 -0.36 -3.28
C PRO A 26 -7.75 -0.68 -4.72
N SER A 27 -8.00 0.26 -5.63
CA SER A 27 -7.84 0.06 -7.08
C SER A 27 -6.40 0.33 -7.54
N GLY A 28 -5.47 0.51 -6.59
CA GLY A 28 -4.11 0.98 -6.85
C GLY A 28 -4.04 2.48 -7.17
N GLY A 29 -5.03 3.29 -6.76
CA GLY A 29 -5.08 4.73 -7.00
C GLY A 29 -5.82 5.16 -8.27
N ALA A 30 -6.38 4.23 -9.07
CA ALA A 30 -7.11 4.60 -10.29
C ALA A 30 -8.40 5.41 -9.98
N LEU A 31 -9.19 5.00 -8.96
CA LEU A 31 -10.32 5.81 -8.52
C LEU A 31 -9.86 7.07 -7.76
N ALA A 32 -8.66 7.09 -7.17
CA ALA A 32 -8.07 8.30 -6.59
C ALA A 32 -7.78 9.38 -7.66
N VAL A 33 -7.29 8.99 -8.85
CA VAL A 33 -7.12 9.92 -9.98
C VAL A 33 -8.47 10.50 -10.42
N ILE A 34 -9.50 9.66 -10.58
CA ILE A 34 -10.86 10.11 -10.93
C ILE A 34 -11.43 11.05 -9.87
N THR A 35 -11.19 10.74 -8.59
CA THR A 35 -11.57 11.58 -7.44
C THR A 35 -10.93 12.97 -7.52
N VAL A 36 -9.62 13.05 -7.76
CA VAL A 36 -8.90 14.33 -7.90
C VAL A 36 -9.45 15.12 -9.08
N LEU A 37 -9.65 14.49 -10.24
CA LEU A 37 -10.23 15.15 -11.42
C LEU A 37 -11.65 15.68 -11.15
N ALA A 38 -12.49 14.93 -10.43
CA ALA A 38 -13.83 15.36 -10.04
C ALA A 38 -13.80 16.54 -9.04
N ILE A 39 -12.93 16.51 -8.03
CA ILE A 39 -12.79 17.60 -7.06
C ILE A 39 -12.23 18.87 -7.73
N VAL A 40 -11.19 18.75 -8.57
CA VAL A 40 -10.65 19.88 -9.33
C VAL A 40 -11.70 20.45 -10.29
N GLY A 41 -12.45 19.58 -10.99
CA GLY A 41 -13.58 19.98 -11.82
C GLY A 41 -14.65 20.72 -11.01
N SER A 42 -15.00 20.25 -9.81
CA SER A 42 -15.91 20.95 -8.91
C SER A 42 -15.43 22.36 -8.57
N LEU A 43 -14.14 22.53 -8.25
CA LEU A 43 -13.55 23.83 -7.94
C LEU A 43 -13.54 24.78 -9.14
N ILE A 44 -13.22 24.29 -10.34
CA ILE A 44 -13.26 25.08 -11.58
C ILE A 44 -14.69 25.56 -11.87
N PHE A 45 -15.68 24.66 -11.82
CA PHE A 45 -17.07 24.99 -12.06
C PHE A 45 -17.64 25.93 -10.97
N SER A 46 -17.19 25.77 -9.72
CA SER A 46 -17.52 26.69 -8.61
C SER A 46 -16.94 28.08 -8.83
N ALA A 47 -15.69 28.17 -9.31
CA ALA A 47 -15.06 29.44 -9.65
C ALA A 47 -15.82 30.15 -10.79
N MET A 48 -16.15 29.43 -11.87
CA MET A 48 -16.95 29.97 -12.98
C MET A 48 -18.36 30.42 -12.54
N ALA A 49 -18.94 29.79 -11.52
CA ALA A 49 -20.26 30.14 -11.00
C ALA A 49 -20.26 31.37 -10.07
N TRP A 50 -19.22 31.54 -9.25
CA TRP A 50 -19.26 32.42 -8.08
C TRP A 50 -18.02 33.28 -7.81
N LEU A 51 -16.85 33.02 -8.42
CA LEU A 51 -15.60 33.71 -8.05
C LEU A 51 -15.72 35.24 -8.09
N TRP A 52 -16.33 35.78 -9.15
CA TRP A 52 -16.56 37.21 -9.33
C TRP A 52 -17.96 37.67 -8.87
N ALA A 53 -18.98 36.82 -9.06
CA ALA A 53 -20.37 37.18 -8.77
C ALA A 53 -20.74 37.09 -7.27
N ALA A 54 -20.09 36.20 -6.52
CA ALA A 54 -20.38 35.94 -5.11
C ALA A 54 -19.15 35.32 -4.40
N PRO A 55 -18.04 36.06 -4.21
CA PRO A 55 -16.78 35.51 -3.72
C PRO A 55 -16.89 34.81 -2.35
N LEU A 56 -17.81 35.25 -1.48
CA LEU A 56 -18.09 34.58 -0.21
C LEU A 56 -18.68 33.17 -0.39
N VAL A 57 -19.50 32.95 -1.42
CA VAL A 57 -20.06 31.62 -1.75
C VAL A 57 -18.98 30.72 -2.32
N PHE A 58 -18.10 31.25 -3.19
CA PHE A 58 -16.93 30.51 -3.67
C PHE A 58 -16.00 30.11 -2.51
N ALA A 59 -15.69 31.05 -1.61
CA ALA A 59 -14.85 30.78 -0.44
C ALA A 59 -15.47 29.73 0.50
N ALA A 60 -16.79 29.78 0.72
CA ALA A 60 -17.52 28.76 1.48
C ALA A 60 -17.47 27.37 0.82
N HIS A 61 -17.63 27.29 -0.52
CA HIS A 61 -17.48 26.03 -1.26
C HIS A 61 -16.05 25.48 -1.19
N PHE A 62 -15.04 26.35 -1.34
CA PHE A 62 -13.63 25.96 -1.24
C PHE A 62 -13.28 25.44 0.16
N ALA A 63 -13.73 26.14 1.21
CA ALA A 63 -13.59 25.68 2.60
C ALA A 63 -14.32 24.35 2.86
N LEU A 64 -15.51 24.17 2.28
CA LEU A 64 -16.26 22.91 2.36
C LEU A 64 -15.48 21.75 1.73
N VAL A 65 -14.84 21.95 0.58
CA VAL A 65 -13.96 20.93 -0.04
C VAL A 65 -12.76 20.62 0.86
N LEU A 66 -12.09 21.65 1.40
CA LEU A 66 -10.95 21.49 2.30
C LEU A 66 -11.28 20.73 3.59
N VAL A 67 -12.54 20.79 4.07
CA VAL A 67 -12.98 20.04 5.25
C VAL A 67 -13.51 18.64 4.90
N LEU A 68 -14.37 18.53 3.87
CA LEU A 68 -15.01 17.25 3.53
C LEU A 68 -14.03 16.21 3.00
N VAL A 69 -13.04 16.59 2.19
CA VAL A 69 -12.08 15.64 1.61
C VAL A 69 -11.26 14.92 2.70
N PRO A 70 -10.56 15.60 3.63
CA PRO A 70 -9.85 14.90 4.71
C PRO A 70 -10.81 14.23 5.69
N LEU A 71 -12.00 14.80 5.97
CA LEU A 71 -12.97 14.17 6.87
C LEU A 71 -13.49 12.84 6.33
N CYS A 72 -13.84 12.77 5.04
CA CYS A 72 -14.25 11.52 4.41
C CYS A 72 -13.10 10.54 4.23
N LEU A 73 -11.87 11.01 3.95
CA LEU A 73 -10.70 10.13 3.89
C LEU A 73 -10.39 9.51 5.26
N LEU A 74 -10.33 10.31 6.33
CA LEU A 74 -10.11 9.84 7.70
C LEU A 74 -11.23 8.92 8.17
N GLY A 75 -12.49 9.31 7.95
CA GLY A 75 -13.65 8.48 8.30
C GLY A 75 -13.67 7.15 7.55
N ALA A 76 -13.38 7.15 6.25
CA ALA A 76 -13.28 5.91 5.47
C ALA A 76 -12.13 5.02 5.97
N LEU A 77 -10.96 5.60 6.31
CA LEU A 77 -9.83 4.86 6.88
C LEU A 77 -10.11 4.29 8.29
N GLU A 78 -10.91 4.97 9.13
CA GLU A 78 -11.34 4.45 10.43
C GLU A 78 -12.38 3.31 10.28
N ILE A 79 -13.29 3.44 9.31
CA ILE A 79 -14.31 2.43 9.01
C ILE A 79 -13.69 1.20 8.33
N LEU A 80 -12.68 1.38 7.47
CA LEU A 80 -12.02 0.32 6.70
C LEU A 80 -11.69 -0.95 7.52
N PRO A 81 -10.95 -0.91 8.66
CA PRO A 81 -10.64 -2.10 9.45
C PRO A 81 -11.86 -2.80 10.07
N ARG A 82 -13.01 -2.11 10.19
CA ARG A 82 -14.27 -2.73 10.65
C ARG A 82 -14.95 -3.53 9.52
N THR A 83 -14.69 -3.20 8.26
CA THR A 83 -15.29 -3.86 7.08
C THR A 83 -14.62 -5.19 6.68
N ARG A 84 -15.34 -6.01 5.89
CA ARG A 84 -14.81 -7.26 5.34
C ARG A 84 -13.59 -7.04 4.42
N ALA A 85 -13.56 -5.95 3.66
CA ALA A 85 -12.45 -5.60 2.76
C ALA A 85 -11.18 -5.29 3.56
N GLY A 86 -11.26 -4.38 4.54
CA GLY A 86 -10.12 -4.03 5.39
C GLY A 86 -9.59 -5.22 6.21
N LYS A 87 -10.48 -6.08 6.72
CA LYS A 87 -10.06 -7.33 7.40
C LYS A 87 -9.28 -8.27 6.47
N ARG A 88 -9.72 -8.44 5.22
CA ARG A 88 -9.00 -9.26 4.23
C ARG A 88 -7.64 -8.65 3.87
N MET A 89 -7.58 -7.33 3.72
CA MET A 89 -6.34 -6.60 3.42
C MET A 89 -5.32 -6.67 4.57
N ILE A 90 -5.79 -6.61 5.83
CA ILE A 90 -4.93 -6.76 7.03
C ILE A 90 -4.44 -8.22 7.19
N LEU A 91 -5.31 -9.22 6.99
CA LEU A 91 -4.93 -10.65 7.07
C LEU A 91 -4.02 -11.13 5.93
N GLN A 92 -3.95 -10.39 4.82
CA GLN A 92 -3.06 -10.68 3.69
C GLN A 92 -1.71 -9.96 3.78
N GLY A 93 -1.53 -9.07 4.76
CA GLY A 93 -0.22 -8.51 5.09
C GLY A 93 0.67 -9.55 5.79
N PRO A 94 1.97 -9.64 5.47
CA PRO A 94 2.90 -10.48 6.22
C PRO A 94 2.88 -10.14 7.72
N ASP A 95 2.53 -11.13 8.54
CA ASP A 95 2.57 -11.11 10.01
C ASP A 95 1.85 -9.94 10.72
N GLY A 96 0.63 -9.61 10.28
CA GLY A 96 -0.26 -8.63 10.95
C GLY A 96 -0.71 -8.99 12.37
N ASP A 97 -0.48 -10.23 12.81
CA ASP A 97 -1.01 -10.80 14.08
C ASP A 97 -0.30 -10.27 15.35
N ARG A 98 0.77 -9.49 15.21
CA ARG A 98 1.56 -8.95 16.34
C ARG A 98 1.16 -7.56 16.84
N LEU A 99 0.29 -6.82 16.14
CA LEU A 99 0.14 -5.37 16.36
C LEU A 99 -1.23 -4.88 16.87
N LYS A 100 -2.28 -5.72 16.91
CA LYS A 100 -3.64 -5.30 17.33
C LYS A 100 -4.43 -6.33 18.14
N ALA A 101 -3.82 -6.89 19.18
CA ALA A 101 -4.60 -7.35 20.33
C ALA A 101 -4.82 -6.16 21.30
N PRO A 102 -5.97 -6.00 21.96
CA PRO A 102 -6.14 -4.98 22.99
C PRO A 102 -5.19 -5.28 24.16
N GLN A 103 -4.15 -4.45 24.33
CA GLN A 103 -2.99 -4.71 25.23
C GLN A 103 -3.42 -5.28 26.59
N ALA A 104 -4.41 -4.64 27.24
CA ALA A 104 -4.94 -5.03 28.54
C ALA A 104 -5.35 -6.51 28.65
N SER A 105 -6.03 -7.05 27.62
CA SER A 105 -6.46 -8.46 27.62
C SER A 105 -5.32 -9.46 27.37
N THR A 106 -4.24 -8.99 26.74
CA THR A 106 -3.08 -9.83 26.42
C THR A 106 -2.13 -9.91 27.62
N ASP A 107 -1.95 -8.81 28.35
CA ASP A 107 -1.08 -8.76 29.52
C ASP A 107 -1.64 -9.61 30.68
N GLU A 108 -2.96 -9.60 30.93
CA GLU A 108 -3.60 -10.50 31.90
C GLU A 108 -3.44 -11.98 31.51
N LYS A 109 -3.67 -12.31 30.23
CA LYS A 109 -3.50 -13.69 29.74
C LYS A 109 -2.05 -14.14 29.82
N LEU A 110 -1.09 -13.28 29.46
CA LEU A 110 0.34 -13.55 29.61
C LEU A 110 0.71 -13.74 31.08
N ALA A 111 0.21 -12.90 31.99
CA ALA A 111 0.46 -13.02 33.43
C ALA A 111 -0.02 -14.38 33.98
N SER A 112 -1.13 -14.91 33.47
CA SER A 112 -1.63 -16.24 33.84
C SER A 112 -0.76 -17.42 33.37
N LEU A 113 0.24 -17.18 32.51
CA LEU A 113 1.22 -18.18 32.09
C LEU A 113 2.45 -18.26 33.03
N VAL A 114 2.64 -17.30 33.94
CA VAL A 114 3.73 -17.36 34.92
C VAL A 114 3.55 -18.58 35.82
N GLY A 115 4.62 -19.38 35.98
CA GLY A 115 4.58 -20.68 36.66
C GLY A 115 4.13 -21.85 35.78
N ARG A 116 3.65 -21.65 34.55
CA ARG A 116 3.34 -22.75 33.62
C ARG A 116 4.61 -23.33 33.00
N GLN A 117 4.54 -24.62 32.70
CA GLN A 117 5.59 -25.36 31.99
C GLN A 117 5.27 -25.45 30.49
N GLY A 118 6.32 -25.65 29.69
CA GLY A 118 6.22 -25.82 28.24
C GLY A 118 7.51 -26.35 27.66
N LEU A 119 7.64 -26.29 26.33
CA LEU A 119 8.83 -26.73 25.61
C LEU A 119 9.48 -25.57 24.84
N ALA A 120 10.80 -25.50 24.85
CA ALA A 120 11.54 -24.63 23.93
C ALA A 120 11.33 -25.10 22.48
N ARG A 121 10.85 -24.23 21.59
CA ARG A 121 10.64 -24.59 20.16
C ARG A 121 11.86 -24.24 19.31
N THR A 122 12.62 -23.23 19.72
CA THR A 122 13.92 -22.86 19.14
C THR A 122 14.94 -22.83 20.27
N ALA A 123 16.23 -22.81 19.93
CA ALA A 123 17.26 -22.46 20.90
C ALA A 123 16.95 -21.05 21.45
N LEU A 124 17.16 -20.85 22.76
CA LEU A 124 16.97 -19.57 23.42
C LEU A 124 18.33 -18.98 23.79
N SER A 125 18.81 -18.02 22.99
CA SER A 125 20.13 -17.41 23.15
C SER A 125 20.17 -15.93 22.69
N PRO A 126 19.88 -14.96 23.57
CA PRO A 126 19.08 -15.09 24.78
C PRO A 126 17.57 -15.20 24.47
N GLY A 127 17.15 -14.93 23.22
CA GLY A 127 15.75 -14.93 22.80
C GLY A 127 15.39 -16.06 21.85
N GLY A 128 14.09 -16.33 21.73
CA GLY A 128 13.52 -17.25 20.74
C GLY A 128 12.03 -17.51 21.01
N SER A 129 11.58 -18.75 20.81
CA SER A 129 10.17 -19.11 20.99
C SER A 129 9.97 -20.40 21.78
N VAL A 130 8.92 -20.41 22.59
CA VAL A 130 8.46 -21.56 23.39
C VAL A 130 7.05 -21.95 22.99
N MET A 131 6.64 -23.15 23.39
CA MET A 131 5.30 -23.71 23.22
C MET A 131 4.72 -24.04 24.59
N ILE A 132 3.57 -23.45 24.91
CA ILE A 132 2.84 -23.63 26.18
C ILE A 132 1.36 -23.79 25.83
N ASP A 133 0.71 -24.84 26.33
CA ASP A 133 -0.69 -25.17 26.02
C ASP A 133 -0.99 -25.14 24.49
N GLU A 134 -0.11 -25.76 23.69
CA GLU A 134 -0.08 -25.76 22.20
C GLU A 134 0.06 -24.40 21.50
N VAL A 135 0.15 -23.29 22.24
CA VAL A 135 0.32 -21.94 21.70
C VAL A 135 1.80 -21.54 21.69
N ARG A 136 2.26 -20.90 20.61
CA ARG A 136 3.63 -20.39 20.48
C ARG A 136 3.75 -19.00 21.11
N TYR A 137 4.71 -18.82 22.00
CA TYR A 137 5.01 -17.54 22.64
C TYR A 137 6.44 -17.09 22.36
N SER A 138 6.65 -15.76 22.40
CA SER A 138 7.97 -15.12 22.38
C SER A 138 8.59 -15.24 23.77
N ALA A 139 9.83 -15.72 23.87
CA ALA A 139 10.49 -15.91 25.16
C ALA A 139 11.95 -15.46 25.13
N ILE A 140 12.44 -15.06 26.30
CA ILE A 140 13.85 -14.89 26.62
C ILE A 140 14.24 -15.85 27.74
N SER A 141 15.40 -16.48 27.62
CA SER A 141 16.02 -17.18 28.74
C SER A 141 16.56 -16.17 29.74
N GLY A 142 16.37 -16.43 31.03
CA GLY A 142 16.90 -15.55 32.09
C GLY A 142 18.42 -15.58 32.18
N GLU A 143 19.02 -16.79 32.18
CA GLU A 143 20.41 -16.99 32.63
C GLU A 143 21.20 -18.07 31.86
N SER A 144 20.55 -18.90 31.02
CA SER A 144 21.19 -20.07 30.39
C SER A 144 20.87 -20.19 28.90
N LEU A 145 21.75 -20.83 28.12
CA LEU A 145 21.34 -21.42 26.85
C LEU A 145 20.29 -22.51 27.14
N ILE A 146 19.23 -22.56 26.32
CA ILE A 146 18.21 -23.61 26.38
C ILE A 146 18.05 -24.18 24.97
N ASP A 147 18.26 -25.49 24.82
CA ASP A 147 18.17 -26.20 23.54
C ASP A 147 16.73 -26.44 23.09
N PRO A 148 16.45 -26.54 21.77
CA PRO A 148 15.14 -26.94 21.27
C PRO A 148 14.67 -28.27 21.88
N GLY A 149 13.38 -28.37 22.21
CA GLY A 149 12.76 -29.51 22.86
C GLY A 149 12.94 -29.58 24.38
N SER A 150 13.75 -28.69 24.98
CA SER A 150 13.96 -28.68 26.44
C SER A 150 12.70 -28.27 27.20
N PRO A 151 12.38 -28.92 28.33
CA PRO A 151 11.31 -28.49 29.22
C PRO A 151 11.69 -27.18 29.93
N ILE A 152 10.80 -26.19 29.85
CA ILE A 152 10.96 -24.88 30.48
C ILE A 152 9.82 -24.58 31.44
N ILE A 153 10.05 -23.66 32.36
CA ILE A 153 9.03 -23.01 33.19
C ILE A 153 9.10 -21.50 32.99
N VAL A 154 7.94 -20.85 32.91
CA VAL A 154 7.84 -19.39 32.86
C VAL A 154 8.10 -18.83 34.26
N THR A 155 9.19 -18.06 34.40
CA THR A 155 9.58 -17.41 35.65
C THR A 155 9.09 -15.98 35.77
N GLY A 156 8.69 -15.35 34.66
CA GLY A 156 8.13 -14.00 34.68
C GLY A 156 7.82 -13.44 33.30
N LEU A 157 7.65 -12.12 33.23
CA LEU A 157 7.31 -11.37 32.02
C LEU A 157 8.16 -10.11 31.89
N ARG A 158 8.46 -9.74 30.65
CA ARG A 158 9.06 -8.47 30.28
C ARG A 158 8.28 -7.88 29.11
N GLY A 159 7.25 -7.09 29.43
CA GLY A 159 6.23 -6.68 28.46
C GLY A 159 5.57 -7.91 27.83
N SER A 160 5.45 -7.95 26.50
CA SER A 160 4.85 -9.06 25.75
C SER A 160 5.76 -10.29 25.53
N THR A 161 6.83 -10.44 26.32
CA THR A 161 7.81 -11.54 26.19
C THR A 161 7.95 -12.29 27.52
N LEU A 162 7.84 -13.62 27.48
CA LEU A 162 7.99 -14.50 28.65
C LEU A 162 9.47 -14.61 29.05
N ILE A 163 9.75 -14.57 30.34
CA ILE A 163 11.05 -14.97 30.89
C ILE A 163 10.92 -16.45 31.27
N VAL A 164 11.85 -17.28 30.81
CA VAL A 164 11.82 -18.73 31.03
C VAL A 164 13.16 -19.26 31.55
N SER A 165 13.09 -20.34 32.32
CA SER A 165 14.24 -21.09 32.82
C SER A 165 14.05 -22.59 32.55
N PRO A 166 15.12 -23.38 32.39
CA PRO A 166 15.02 -24.82 32.18
C PRO A 166 14.52 -25.52 33.45
N VAL A 167 13.68 -26.55 33.30
CA VAL A 167 13.27 -27.41 34.43
C VAL A 167 14.38 -28.41 34.70
N ALA A 168 15.16 -28.18 35.76
CA ALA A 168 16.24 -29.07 36.15
C ALA A 168 15.71 -30.49 36.48
N LYS A 169 16.17 -31.50 35.74
CA LYS A 169 15.96 -32.90 36.14
C LYS A 169 16.75 -33.18 37.42
N GLY A 170 16.08 -33.81 38.39
CA GLY A 170 16.64 -34.07 39.71
C GLY A 170 17.96 -34.85 39.67
N LEU A 171 18.90 -34.45 40.52
CA LEU A 171 20.19 -35.10 40.70
C LEU A 171 20.00 -36.50 41.30
N VAL A 172 20.44 -37.54 40.59
CA VAL A 172 20.59 -38.90 41.12
C VAL A 172 21.96 -39.41 40.67
N THR A 173 22.87 -39.60 41.64
CA THR A 173 24.11 -40.42 41.58
C THR A 173 25.07 -40.11 40.40
N SER A 174 26.29 -39.65 40.65
CA SER A 174 27.29 -40.47 41.36
C SER A 174 28.36 -39.67 42.09
N GLN A 175 28.74 -40.17 43.27
CA GLN A 175 29.94 -39.81 44.01
C GLN A 175 30.87 -41.04 44.05
N VAL A 176 32.19 -40.76 44.10
CA VAL A 176 33.32 -41.65 44.49
C VAL A 176 33.94 -42.51 43.37
N PRO A 177 35.29 -42.67 43.25
CA PRO A 177 36.46 -41.83 43.62
C PRO A 177 37.43 -41.58 42.42
N PRO A 178 38.57 -40.85 42.56
CA PRO A 178 39.50 -40.59 41.46
C PRO A 178 40.61 -41.66 41.27
N GLY A 179 40.96 -41.96 40.01
CA GLY A 179 42.27 -42.49 39.62
C GLY A 179 42.29 -43.79 38.80
N SER A 180 42.52 -43.68 37.48
CA SER A 180 43.15 -44.70 36.61
C SER A 180 43.56 -44.11 35.24
N THR A 181 44.86 -43.86 35.10
CA THR A 181 45.78 -43.88 33.93
C THR A 181 45.27 -43.89 32.46
N VAL A 182 45.96 -43.15 31.57
CA VAL A 182 45.65 -42.87 30.15
C VAL A 182 46.85 -43.22 29.21
N PRO A 183 46.65 -44.01 28.13
CA PRO A 183 46.76 -43.53 26.73
C PRO A 183 45.61 -44.11 25.84
N SER A 184 45.56 -44.08 24.49
CA SER A 184 46.50 -43.73 23.39
C SER A 184 45.78 -43.12 22.15
N LEU A 185 46.41 -43.17 20.96
CA LEU A 185 45.92 -42.69 19.64
C LEU A 185 46.15 -43.78 18.52
N PRO A 186 45.64 -43.61 17.26
CA PRO A 186 45.36 -44.68 16.26
C PRO A 186 46.48 -44.88 15.19
N PRO A 187 46.31 -45.74 14.14
CA PRO A 187 45.87 -45.24 12.80
C PRO A 187 45.20 -46.28 11.83
N GLU A 188 45.10 -45.89 10.53
CA GLU A 188 45.06 -46.69 9.26
C GLU A 188 43.73 -47.14 8.56
N THR A 189 43.33 -46.33 7.57
CA THR A 189 43.34 -46.56 6.09
C THR A 189 43.15 -47.96 5.46
N GLU A 190 42.23 -48.05 4.48
CA GLU A 190 42.34 -48.61 3.09
C GLU A 190 40.93 -49.03 2.57
N GLN A 191 40.37 -48.52 1.47
CA GLN A 191 40.77 -48.50 0.05
C GLN A 191 40.34 -49.76 -0.74
N LYS A 192 39.29 -49.64 -1.58
CA LYS A 192 39.32 -50.26 -2.92
C LYS A 192 38.41 -49.61 -3.96
N THR A 193 39.06 -49.15 -5.03
CA THR A 193 38.48 -48.66 -6.29
C THR A 193 38.43 -49.79 -7.33
N SER A 194 37.36 -49.88 -8.12
CA SER A 194 37.40 -50.46 -9.49
C SER A 194 36.16 -50.02 -10.29
N LEU A 195 36.35 -49.13 -11.29
CA LEU A 195 36.26 -49.42 -12.75
C LEU A 195 34.81 -49.64 -13.25
N ARG A 196 34.18 -48.83 -14.13
CA ARG A 196 34.55 -47.93 -15.26
C ARG A 196 34.58 -48.61 -16.65
N GLU A 197 33.42 -48.68 -17.31
CA GLU A 197 33.18 -48.79 -18.76
C GLU A 197 31.68 -48.48 -19.03
N ALA A 198 31.22 -47.91 -20.14
CA ALA A 198 31.89 -47.30 -21.29
C ALA A 198 31.05 -46.14 -21.89
N GLN A 199 31.71 -45.34 -22.74
CA GLN A 199 31.14 -44.29 -23.60
C GLN A 199 30.31 -44.93 -24.75
N VAL A 200 29.45 -44.24 -25.50
CA VAL A 200 29.78 -43.55 -26.78
C VAL A 200 28.49 -42.96 -27.39
N LEU A 201 28.57 -41.77 -28.01
CA LEU A 201 27.53 -41.15 -28.86
C LEU A 201 27.63 -41.65 -30.32
N PRO A 202 26.60 -41.44 -31.16
CA PRO A 202 26.86 -40.44 -32.21
C PRO A 202 25.68 -39.50 -32.53
N VAL A 203 26.07 -38.35 -33.07
CA VAL A 203 25.22 -37.39 -33.81
C VAL A 203 25.25 -37.75 -35.29
N THR A 204 24.13 -37.61 -36.00
CA THR A 204 24.11 -37.43 -37.46
C THR A 204 23.05 -36.38 -37.87
N GLU A 205 23.34 -35.67 -38.97
CA GLU A 205 22.65 -34.45 -39.43
C GLU A 205 21.67 -34.68 -40.61
N SER A 206 21.16 -33.54 -41.12
CA SER A 206 20.60 -33.31 -42.47
C SER A 206 19.11 -33.64 -42.59
N GLY A 207 18.22 -32.74 -43.02
CA GLY A 207 18.33 -31.79 -44.15
C GLY A 207 17.50 -32.35 -45.32
N SER A 208 16.76 -31.62 -46.15
CA SER A 208 16.60 -30.18 -46.39
C SER A 208 15.37 -29.95 -47.32
N SER A 209 15.20 -28.75 -47.90
CA SER A 209 14.17 -28.32 -48.89
C SER A 209 12.74 -28.12 -48.32
N THR A 210 12.03 -26.98 -48.43
CA THR A 210 12.01 -25.79 -49.33
C THR A 210 11.09 -25.92 -50.55
N THR A 211 10.32 -24.85 -50.83
CA THR A 211 9.52 -24.52 -52.05
C THR A 211 8.03 -24.89 -51.96
N ARG A 212 7.03 -24.16 -52.51
CA ARG A 212 6.73 -22.71 -52.77
C ARG A 212 5.31 -22.67 -53.41
N GLU A 213 4.72 -21.47 -53.59
CA GLU A 213 3.57 -21.18 -54.51
C GLU A 213 2.21 -21.83 -54.13
N ALA A 214 1.03 -21.35 -54.56
CA ALA A 214 0.55 -20.08 -55.15
C ALA A 214 -0.98 -20.02 -54.86
N GLN A 215 -1.56 -18.94 -54.34
CA GLN A 215 -2.08 -17.76 -55.04
C GLN A 215 -3.31 -17.97 -55.97
N SER A 216 -4.53 -17.90 -55.38
CA SER A 216 -5.78 -17.27 -55.90
C SER A 216 -6.35 -17.78 -57.27
N PRO A 217 -7.42 -17.20 -57.87
CA PRO A 217 -8.45 -16.24 -57.41
C PRO A 217 -9.92 -16.66 -57.72
N SER A 218 -10.85 -15.68 -57.67
CA SER A 218 -12.13 -15.56 -58.43
C SER A 218 -13.45 -16.05 -57.81
N PRO A 219 -14.63 -15.48 -58.19
CA PRO A 219 -14.89 -14.15 -58.78
C PRO A 219 -16.11 -13.35 -58.20
N GLU A 220 -16.08 -12.01 -58.37
CA GLU A 220 -17.12 -11.08 -58.94
C GLU A 220 -18.65 -11.23 -58.59
N THR A 221 -19.56 -10.21 -58.59
CA THR A 221 -19.50 -8.79 -59.05
C THR A 221 -20.71 -7.93 -58.58
N TYR A 222 -20.49 -6.60 -58.47
CA TYR A 222 -21.41 -5.42 -58.56
C TYR A 222 -22.75 -5.27 -57.78
N ALA A 223 -22.87 -4.12 -57.08
CA ALA A 223 -23.83 -3.00 -57.30
C ALA A 223 -23.94 -2.12 -56.02
N SER A 224 -24.16 -0.79 -56.01
CA SER A 224 -24.08 0.30 -57.00
C SER A 224 -24.08 1.66 -56.24
N ALA A 225 -23.56 2.74 -56.81
CA ALA A 225 -23.60 4.13 -56.28
C ALA A 225 -23.28 5.15 -57.41
N PRO A 226 -23.46 6.48 -57.21
CA PRO A 226 -24.53 7.27 -56.58
C PRO A 226 -25.28 8.10 -57.69
N PRO A 227 -25.84 9.35 -57.53
CA PRO A 227 -25.08 10.59 -57.19
C PRO A 227 -25.85 11.77 -56.53
N ALA A 228 -25.09 12.86 -56.30
CA ALA A 228 -25.46 14.30 -56.37
C ALA A 228 -26.08 15.06 -55.16
N SER A 229 -25.38 16.14 -54.79
CA SER A 229 -25.78 17.23 -53.87
C SER A 229 -26.59 18.33 -54.58
N PRO A 230 -27.03 19.38 -53.86
CA PRO A 230 -26.51 20.72 -54.22
C PRO A 230 -26.04 21.59 -53.03
N VAL A 231 -25.63 22.82 -53.33
CA VAL A 231 -24.73 23.71 -52.55
C VAL A 231 -25.40 25.08 -52.27
N LEU A 232 -24.69 26.00 -51.59
CA LEU A 232 -24.98 27.42 -51.25
C LEU A 232 -25.72 27.63 -49.91
N THR A 233 -25.43 28.65 -49.07
CA THR A 233 -24.61 29.89 -49.25
C THR A 233 -23.98 30.37 -47.92
N SER A 234 -22.90 31.16 -47.99
CA SER A 234 -22.35 31.99 -46.90
C SER A 234 -23.17 33.30 -46.70
N PRO A 235 -23.12 33.99 -45.55
CA PRO A 235 -22.31 35.22 -45.54
C PRO A 235 -21.64 35.64 -44.20
N ALA A 236 -20.66 36.55 -44.35
CA ALA A 236 -20.24 37.63 -43.45
C ALA A 236 -19.42 37.34 -42.16
N LEU A 237 -18.14 37.74 -42.22
CA LEU A 237 -17.31 38.15 -41.09
C LEU A 237 -17.80 39.49 -40.49
N PRO A 238 -17.78 39.69 -39.17
CA PRO A 238 -17.67 41.01 -38.57
C PRO A 238 -16.20 41.51 -38.50
N SER A 239 -16.06 42.84 -38.53
CA SER A 239 -14.86 43.68 -38.60
C SER A 239 -13.85 43.56 -37.43
N PRO A 240 -12.60 44.05 -37.58
CA PRO A 240 -11.56 43.95 -36.54
C PRO A 240 -11.93 44.68 -35.24
N ILE A 241 -11.46 44.11 -34.13
CA ILE A 241 -11.51 44.72 -32.80
C ILE A 241 -10.53 45.90 -32.75
N VAL A 242 -11.00 47.05 -32.31
CA VAL A 242 -10.14 48.19 -31.96
C VAL A 242 -9.42 47.86 -30.66
N GLU A 243 -8.10 47.68 -30.73
CA GLU A 243 -7.24 47.47 -29.58
C GLU A 243 -7.09 48.80 -28.83
N LEU A 244 -7.87 48.98 -27.77
CA LEU A 244 -7.76 50.12 -26.87
C LEU A 244 -6.63 49.86 -25.87
N ASP A 245 -5.50 50.52 -26.11
CA ASP A 245 -4.27 50.40 -25.33
C ASP A 245 -4.49 50.86 -23.87
N PRO A 246 -4.44 49.97 -22.86
CA PRO A 246 -4.85 50.29 -21.48
C PRO A 246 -3.84 51.13 -20.70
N PHE A 247 -2.75 51.58 -21.33
CA PHE A 247 -1.65 52.33 -20.69
C PHE A 247 -1.51 53.80 -21.12
N ALA A 248 -2.31 54.29 -22.08
CA ALA A 248 -2.18 55.64 -22.63
C ALA A 248 -2.76 56.77 -21.75
N GLN A 249 -3.22 56.49 -20.52
CA GLN A 249 -3.99 57.44 -19.69
C GLN A 249 -3.44 57.66 -18.27
N LEU A 250 -2.13 57.44 -18.07
CA LEU A 250 -1.45 57.67 -16.78
C LEU A 250 -0.17 58.50 -16.93
N ALA A 251 -0.29 59.68 -17.53
CA ALA A 251 0.71 60.75 -17.46
C ALA A 251 0.01 62.11 -17.36
N ASP A 252 0.63 63.04 -16.62
CA ASP A 252 0.24 64.44 -16.38
C ASP A 252 -1.08 64.70 -15.61
N ASP A 253 -0.99 64.71 -14.27
CA ASP A 253 -1.16 65.98 -13.50
C ASP A 253 -0.67 65.83 -12.02
N PRO A 254 0.52 66.33 -11.65
CA PRO A 254 1.10 66.11 -10.31
C PRO A 254 0.66 67.11 -9.22
N GLU A 255 -0.21 68.09 -9.49
CA GLU A 255 -0.42 69.26 -8.59
C GLU A 255 -1.62 69.16 -7.60
N LYS A 256 -2.20 67.97 -7.38
CA LYS A 256 -3.46 67.82 -6.60
C LYS A 256 -3.41 67.00 -5.30
N ILE A 257 -2.25 66.82 -4.67
CA ILE A 257 -2.10 66.00 -3.44
C ILE A 257 -2.03 66.84 -2.15
N ALA A 258 -1.99 68.18 -2.22
CA ALA A 258 -1.76 69.05 -1.07
C ALA A 258 -2.95 69.98 -0.72
N THR A 259 -4.11 69.45 -0.28
CA THR A 259 -5.10 70.14 0.60
C THR A 259 -6.33 69.27 0.96
N ASP A 260 -6.19 68.23 1.81
CA ASP A 260 -7.36 67.68 2.54
C ASP A 260 -7.04 66.96 3.87
N ASN A 261 -6.19 67.57 4.71
CA ASN A 261 -5.85 67.03 6.04
C ASN A 261 -6.18 68.02 7.18
N THR A 262 -7.33 68.71 7.12
CA THR A 262 -7.78 69.61 8.20
C THR A 262 -9.30 69.54 8.42
N LYS A 263 -9.79 68.46 9.04
CA LYS A 263 -11.01 68.44 9.88
C LYS A 263 -11.19 67.11 10.64
N ALA A 264 -10.52 66.99 11.79
CA ALA A 264 -10.79 65.95 12.79
C ALA A 264 -10.32 66.40 14.19
N VAL A 265 -10.98 67.42 14.74
CA VAL A 265 -11.00 67.79 16.17
C VAL A 265 -12.42 68.25 16.49
#